data_AF-A0AAJ1Q8G1-F1
#
_entry.id   AF-A0AAJ1Q8G1-F1
#
_cell.length_a   1.000
_cell.length_b   1.000
_cell.length_c   1.000
_cell.angle_alpha   90.00
_cell.angle_beta   90.00
_cell.angle_gamma   90.00
#
_symmetry.space_group_name_H-M   'P 1'
#
loop_
_entity.id
_entity.type
_entity.pdbx_description
1 polymer ?
#
loop_
_entity_poly.entity_id
_entity_poly.type
_entity_poly.pdbx_seq_one_letter_code
_entity_poly.pdbx_strand_id
1 'polypeptide(L)'
;MKLRRLLILSCIGFIGTIGASQAIEVNIPGARPDIAKEAYQEYRLPEDVAKRIDAYQEMQVKKMVQRLPNYNNEKLADDIYLSQELTRAIHHSRSVYIITDNGADVKFTGPKESIIGWSIDPKYFSQYPIKNGGITISGVADFGYETRPQPSGSKWEDTNIEYADVNQSIIQDIVKKSLEKEKTVPRFIDGGVFTYPGIEKATWDVIGLDDHYVVGTINFTLPKTPTISYHIGQSLNKDIIKNHIKDDTQQSISYTMGPLANFVLPSIKPASDVLTYTDPVKMGPYTFRVLKNSKFKEHEVIGQAEYDVYLSGRIKAVLGKQPLIKGVSVEKQNILYSYLSMVVNNHGLQGHKRLQYATVWNNGVPALYFEANKENTTLFGMVLYDNQYVYTYYLYKPDDVHVSNYKLRDVIQYVAAKYSKSWNDKAFAGVGFSPSRLQFMEIRQNNKNVGNDKTLSTSKA
;
A
#
# COMPACT_ATOMS: atom_id res chain seq x y z
N MET A 1 46.85 -33.05 23.25
CA MET A 1 46.49 -32.03 24.26
C MET A 1 46.49 -30.66 23.59
N LYS A 2 45.34 -29.99 23.57
CA LYS A 2 45.08 -28.56 23.26
C LYS A 2 45.78 -27.90 22.05
N LEU A 3 44.99 -27.52 21.03
CA LEU A 3 44.87 -26.10 20.66
C LEU A 3 43.55 -25.83 19.90
N ARG A 4 42.92 -24.71 20.26
CA ARG A 4 41.57 -24.24 19.91
C ARG A 4 41.62 -23.28 18.71
N ARG A 5 40.55 -23.31 17.90
CA ARG A 5 39.95 -22.20 17.11
C ARG A 5 40.85 -21.48 16.08
N LEU A 6 40.48 -21.55 14.79
CA LEU A 6 39.87 -20.42 14.04
C LEU A 6 39.61 -20.80 12.56
N LEU A 7 38.56 -20.19 11.99
CA LEU A 7 38.27 -19.99 10.56
C LEU A 7 37.73 -21.16 9.72
N ILE A 8 36.45 -21.48 9.91
CA ILE A 8 35.57 -21.86 8.79
C ILE A 8 34.73 -20.63 8.45
N LEU A 9 35.21 -19.86 7.47
CA LEU A 9 34.53 -18.73 6.85
C LEU A 9 34.57 -18.95 5.34
N SER A 10 33.98 -20.06 4.92
CA SER A 10 33.58 -20.37 3.55
C SER A 10 32.49 -21.43 3.67
N CYS A 11 31.43 -21.34 2.86
CA CYS A 11 30.16 -22.08 2.97
C CYS A 11 29.12 -21.47 3.94
N ILE A 12 28.82 -20.18 3.77
CA ILE A 12 27.42 -19.75 3.88
C ILE A 12 26.80 -20.06 2.52
N GLY A 13 26.02 -21.14 2.49
CA GLY A 13 25.35 -21.63 1.30
C GLY A 13 24.48 -20.55 0.66
N PHE A 14 24.47 -20.60 -0.68
CA PHE A 14 23.40 -20.10 -1.51
C PHE A 14 22.04 -20.48 -0.91
N ILE A 15 21.41 -19.56 -0.17
CA ILE A 15 19.97 -19.59 0.02
C ILE A 15 19.40 -19.04 -1.29
N GLY A 16 18.63 -19.88 -1.96
CA GLY A 16 18.14 -19.71 -3.32
C GLY A 16 17.72 -18.28 -3.66
N THR A 17 18.18 -17.84 -4.82
CA THR A 17 17.61 -16.72 -5.56
C THR A 17 16.13 -16.99 -5.82
N ILE A 18 15.26 -16.48 -4.94
CA ILE A 18 13.86 -16.21 -5.28
C ILE A 18 13.84 -14.78 -5.84
N GLY A 19 13.51 -14.49 -7.09
CA GLY A 19 13.18 -15.37 -8.21
C GLY A 19 13.81 -14.82 -9.49
N ALA A 20 14.02 -15.72 -10.44
CA ALA A 20 14.34 -15.38 -11.82
C ALA A 20 13.33 -14.34 -12.33
N SER A 21 13.84 -13.26 -12.90
CA SER A 21 13.06 -12.28 -13.64
C SER A 21 12.38 -12.98 -14.80
N GLN A 22 11.06 -13.08 -14.75
CA GLN A 22 10.29 -13.28 -15.97
C GLN A 22 9.50 -12.01 -16.20
N ALA A 23 9.60 -11.49 -17.42
CA ALA A 23 8.57 -10.64 -18.00
C ALA A 23 7.20 -11.29 -17.69
N ILE A 24 6.20 -10.49 -17.34
CA ILE A 24 4.89 -11.00 -16.93
C ILE A 24 4.17 -11.54 -18.18
N GLU A 25 4.53 -12.74 -18.59
CA GLU A 25 3.84 -13.52 -19.61
C GLU A 25 2.70 -14.29 -18.92
N VAL A 26 1.67 -13.56 -18.53
CA VAL A 26 0.45 -14.13 -17.95
C VAL A 26 -0.74 -13.77 -18.81
N ASN A 27 -1.67 -14.72 -18.97
CA ASN A 27 -2.90 -14.52 -19.69
C ASN A 27 -3.94 -13.77 -18.82
N ILE A 28 -3.59 -12.55 -18.39
CA ILE A 28 -4.48 -11.63 -17.70
C ILE A 28 -4.63 -10.39 -18.59
N PRO A 29 -5.86 -9.90 -18.86
CA PRO A 29 -6.06 -8.71 -19.66
C PRO A 29 -5.25 -7.50 -19.15
N GLY A 30 -4.61 -6.78 -20.06
CA GLY A 30 -3.76 -5.64 -19.71
C GLY A 30 -2.38 -5.99 -19.13
N ALA A 31 -2.02 -7.29 -19.05
CA ALA A 31 -0.66 -7.70 -18.73
C ALA A 31 0.35 -7.17 -19.76
N ARG A 32 1.50 -6.70 -19.28
CA ARG A 32 2.51 -5.97 -20.04
C ARG A 32 3.88 -6.55 -19.71
N PRO A 33 4.43 -7.47 -20.55
CA PRO A 33 5.71 -8.11 -20.28
C PRO A 33 6.90 -7.13 -20.34
N ASP A 34 6.71 -5.96 -20.96
CA ASP A 34 7.69 -4.87 -21.08
C ASP A 34 7.90 -4.07 -19.79
N ILE A 35 7.04 -4.23 -18.77
CA ILE A 35 7.17 -3.49 -17.52
C ILE A 35 8.34 -4.04 -16.71
N ALA A 36 9.37 -3.20 -16.56
CA ALA A 36 10.57 -3.51 -15.79
C ALA A 36 10.24 -3.73 -14.31
N LYS A 37 11.05 -4.56 -13.65
CA LYS A 37 10.87 -4.96 -12.25
C LYS A 37 10.85 -3.76 -11.30
N GLU A 38 11.65 -2.77 -11.63
CA GLU A 38 11.78 -1.52 -10.90
C GLU A 38 10.45 -0.75 -10.83
N ALA A 39 9.52 -0.93 -11.78
CA ALA A 39 8.25 -0.21 -11.80
C ALA A 39 7.32 -0.53 -10.62
N TYR A 40 7.38 -1.76 -10.10
CA TYR A 40 6.61 -2.21 -8.93
C TYR A 40 7.47 -2.36 -7.68
N GLN A 41 8.80 -2.43 -7.84
CA GLN A 41 9.72 -2.51 -6.71
C GLN A 41 10.20 -1.15 -6.23
N GLU A 42 10.48 -0.20 -7.11
CA GLU A 42 10.80 1.17 -6.75
C GLU A 42 9.50 1.96 -6.69
N TYR A 43 9.22 2.63 -5.57
CA TYR A 43 8.00 3.43 -5.42
C TYR A 43 8.15 4.77 -6.16
N ARG A 44 8.59 4.69 -7.41
CA ARG A 44 8.89 5.79 -8.30
C ARG A 44 7.88 5.80 -9.43
N LEU A 45 7.64 7.01 -9.90
CA LEU A 45 6.95 7.24 -11.15
C LEU A 45 7.90 7.02 -12.31
N PRO A 46 7.38 6.60 -13.48
CA PRO A 46 8.09 6.76 -14.75
C PRO A 46 8.59 8.20 -14.91
N GLU A 47 9.81 8.34 -15.43
CA GLU A 47 10.50 9.64 -15.46
C GLU A 47 9.77 10.68 -16.32
N ASP A 48 9.17 10.26 -17.42
CA ASP A 48 8.37 11.10 -18.32
C ASP A 48 7.11 11.64 -17.61
N VAL A 49 6.44 10.79 -16.84
CA VAL A 49 5.27 11.17 -16.02
C VAL A 49 5.70 12.15 -14.93
N ALA A 50 6.81 11.87 -14.24
CA ALA A 50 7.35 12.76 -13.21
C ALA A 50 7.70 14.15 -13.78
N LYS A 51 8.34 14.22 -14.95
CA LYS A 51 8.68 15.50 -15.61
C LYS A 51 7.43 16.33 -15.96
N ARG A 52 6.36 15.69 -16.43
CA ARG A 52 5.09 16.40 -16.74
C ARG A 52 4.44 16.98 -15.49
N ILE A 53 4.41 16.21 -14.40
CA ILE A 53 3.90 16.68 -13.11
C ILE A 53 4.74 17.87 -12.62
N ASP A 54 6.06 17.76 -12.71
CA ASP A 54 6.99 18.78 -12.21
C ASP A 54 6.84 20.11 -12.93
N ALA A 55 6.77 20.07 -14.27
CA ALA A 55 6.54 21.25 -15.08
C ALA A 55 5.19 21.91 -14.77
N TYR A 56 4.14 21.11 -14.55
CA TYR A 56 2.83 21.64 -14.18
C TYR A 56 2.87 22.32 -12.81
N GLN A 57 3.43 21.68 -11.78
CA GLN A 57 3.51 22.27 -10.44
C GLN A 57 4.37 23.52 -10.41
N GLU A 58 5.51 23.51 -11.10
CA GLU A 58 6.37 24.70 -11.24
C GLU A 58 5.60 25.89 -11.84
N MET A 59 4.85 25.65 -12.92
CA MET A 59 4.00 26.68 -13.53
C MET A 59 2.96 27.21 -12.54
N GLN A 60 2.31 26.35 -11.75
CA GLN A 60 1.30 26.76 -10.78
C GLN A 60 1.91 27.60 -9.64
N VAL A 61 3.06 27.19 -9.10
CA VAL A 61 3.76 27.94 -8.05
C VAL A 61 4.18 29.31 -8.57
N LYS A 62 4.77 29.39 -9.77
CA LYS A 62 5.15 30.68 -10.38
C LYS A 62 3.95 31.61 -10.57
N LYS A 63 2.81 31.09 -11.02
CA LYS A 63 1.55 31.86 -11.16
C LYS A 63 1.01 32.35 -9.81
N MET A 64 1.11 31.54 -8.76
CA MET A 64 0.71 31.91 -7.41
C MET A 64 1.60 33.03 -6.86
N VAL A 65 2.92 32.86 -6.95
CA VAL A 65 3.91 33.82 -6.44
C VAL A 65 3.78 35.20 -7.08
N GLN A 66 3.49 35.27 -8.39
CA GLN A 66 3.24 36.54 -9.08
C GLN A 66 2.07 37.36 -8.50
N ARG A 67 1.15 36.72 -7.77
CA ARG A 67 -0.01 37.38 -7.15
C ARG A 67 0.24 37.77 -5.69
N LEU A 68 1.37 37.37 -5.11
CA LEU A 68 1.70 37.65 -3.71
C LEU A 68 2.56 38.93 -3.62
N PRO A 69 2.06 40.01 -2.99
CA PRO A 69 2.87 41.19 -2.77
C PRO A 69 4.02 40.86 -1.81
N ASN A 70 5.23 41.37 -2.10
CA ASN A 70 6.44 41.21 -1.29
C ASN A 70 6.92 39.75 -1.09
N TYR A 71 6.68 38.86 -2.05
CA TYR A 71 7.21 37.51 -2.01
C TYR A 71 8.75 37.48 -2.05
N ASN A 72 9.38 36.68 -1.19
CA ASN A 72 10.83 36.47 -1.21
C ASN A 72 11.22 35.48 -2.33
N ASN A 73 11.73 36.00 -3.43
CA ASN A 73 12.17 35.21 -4.58
C ASN A 73 13.27 34.18 -4.26
N GLU A 74 14.03 34.35 -3.17
CA GLU A 74 15.02 33.35 -2.73
C GLU A 74 14.37 32.01 -2.34
N LYS A 75 13.08 32.02 -1.94
CA LYS A 75 12.33 30.81 -1.58
C LYS A 75 11.67 30.10 -2.75
N LEU A 76 11.73 30.67 -3.96
CA LEU A 76 10.97 30.14 -5.10
C LEU A 76 11.36 28.71 -5.44
N ALA A 77 12.65 28.39 -5.41
CA ALA A 77 13.14 27.05 -5.69
C ALA A 77 12.61 26.02 -4.67
N ASP A 78 12.69 26.37 -3.39
CA ASP A 78 12.22 25.52 -2.28
C ASP A 78 10.70 25.31 -2.35
N ASP A 79 9.93 26.37 -2.65
CA ASP A 79 8.47 26.29 -2.78
C ASP A 79 8.04 25.45 -3.99
N ILE A 80 8.74 25.57 -5.13
CA ILE A 80 8.53 24.71 -6.29
C ILE A 80 8.80 23.25 -5.91
N TYR A 81 9.93 22.98 -5.27
CA TYR A 81 10.30 21.63 -4.87
C TYR A 81 9.30 21.03 -3.89
N LEU A 82 8.90 21.78 -2.85
CA LEU A 82 7.92 21.36 -1.87
C LEU A 82 6.59 20.99 -2.54
N SER A 83 6.13 21.83 -3.46
CA SER A 83 4.91 21.57 -4.25
C SER A 83 5.02 20.28 -5.08
N GLN A 84 6.14 20.08 -5.76
CA GLN A 84 6.39 18.88 -6.57
C GLN A 84 6.44 17.60 -5.72
N GLU A 85 7.21 17.61 -4.62
CA GLU A 85 7.35 16.46 -3.72
C GLU A 85 6.03 16.09 -3.03
N LEU A 86 5.31 17.08 -2.49
CA LEU A 86 4.02 16.82 -1.86
C LEU A 86 3.01 16.29 -2.89
N THR A 87 3.00 16.82 -4.12
CA THR A 87 2.16 16.31 -5.21
C THR A 87 2.48 14.85 -5.51
N ARG A 88 3.77 14.49 -5.63
CA ARG A 88 4.19 13.10 -5.84
C ARG A 88 3.74 12.20 -4.68
N ALA A 89 3.96 12.60 -3.44
CA ALA A 89 3.60 11.80 -2.28
C ALA A 89 2.08 11.61 -2.14
N ILE A 90 1.29 12.67 -2.35
CA ILE A 90 -0.16 12.67 -2.10
C ILE A 90 -0.94 12.06 -3.26
N HIS A 91 -0.46 12.16 -4.50
CA HIS A 91 -1.22 11.74 -5.68
C HIS A 91 -0.59 10.58 -6.44
N HIS A 92 0.64 10.19 -6.09
CA HIS A 92 1.42 9.25 -6.87
C HIS A 92 2.28 8.30 -6.02
N SER A 93 2.10 8.29 -4.69
CA SER A 93 2.72 7.28 -3.84
C SER A 93 2.14 5.90 -4.13
N ARG A 94 2.85 4.85 -3.69
CA ARG A 94 2.32 3.48 -3.76
C ARG A 94 1.58 3.13 -2.48
N SER A 95 0.78 2.07 -2.54
CA SER A 95 0.15 1.49 -1.35
C SER A 95 0.71 0.09 -1.13
N VAL A 96 1.15 -0.22 0.08
CA VAL A 96 1.70 -1.54 0.43
C VAL A 96 0.75 -2.17 1.42
N TYR A 97 0.35 -3.40 1.17
CA TYR A 97 -0.58 -4.14 2.01
C TYR A 97 0.17 -5.28 2.66
N ILE A 98 0.06 -5.40 3.98
CA ILE A 98 0.63 -6.49 4.76
C ILE A 98 -0.51 -7.06 5.60
N ILE A 99 -0.90 -8.30 5.29
CA ILE A 99 -2.05 -8.98 5.88
C ILE A 99 -1.53 -10.23 6.59
N THR A 100 -1.61 -10.22 7.92
CA THR A 100 -1.12 -11.31 8.79
C THR A 100 -2.18 -11.85 9.76
N ASP A 101 -3.40 -11.32 9.70
CA ASP A 101 -4.48 -11.67 10.63
C ASP A 101 -5.29 -12.89 10.13
N ASN A 102 -5.90 -13.64 11.06
CA ASN A 102 -6.72 -14.83 10.81
C ASN A 102 -6.05 -15.90 9.90
N GLY A 103 -4.74 -16.06 10.05
CA GLY A 103 -3.92 -17.06 9.35
C GLY A 103 -3.41 -16.60 7.99
N ALA A 104 -3.84 -15.43 7.50
CA ALA A 104 -3.29 -14.84 6.29
C ALA A 104 -1.79 -14.53 6.47
N ASP A 105 -1.05 -14.56 5.37
CA ASP A 105 0.37 -14.24 5.35
C ASP A 105 0.75 -13.74 3.96
N VAL A 106 0.34 -12.52 3.62
CA VAL A 106 0.61 -11.94 2.30
C VAL A 106 1.04 -10.49 2.38
N LYS A 107 2.00 -10.12 1.53
CA LYS A 107 2.39 -8.76 1.23
C LYS A 107 2.27 -8.52 -0.27
N PHE A 108 1.73 -7.37 -0.66
CA PHE A 108 1.70 -6.90 -2.04
C PHE A 108 1.70 -5.37 -2.12
N THR A 109 1.95 -4.84 -3.32
CA THR A 109 2.01 -3.39 -3.60
C THR A 109 0.95 -3.02 -4.65
N GLY A 110 0.06 -2.11 -4.27
CA GLY A 110 -0.85 -1.43 -5.18
C GLY A 110 -0.16 -0.27 -5.91
N PRO A 111 -0.46 -0.04 -7.20
CA PRO A 111 0.16 1.00 -8.01
C PRO A 111 -0.27 2.43 -7.67
N LYS A 112 -1.28 2.63 -6.83
CA LYS A 112 -1.86 3.96 -6.56
C LYS A 112 -1.76 4.32 -5.09
N GLU A 113 -1.84 5.62 -4.84
CA GLU A 113 -1.91 6.20 -3.52
C GLU A 113 -3.20 5.74 -2.84
N SER A 114 -3.18 5.57 -1.52
CA SER A 114 -4.42 5.39 -0.75
C SER A 114 -4.74 6.67 0.00
N ILE A 115 -5.96 7.16 -0.18
CA ILE A 115 -6.49 8.35 0.49
C ILE A 115 -7.10 7.95 1.83
N ILE A 116 -8.06 7.02 1.82
CA ILE A 116 -8.73 6.48 3.02
C ILE A 116 -8.74 4.96 2.91
N GLY A 117 -8.68 4.26 4.03
CA GLY A 117 -8.88 2.81 4.06
C GLY A 117 -9.32 2.29 5.42
N TRP A 118 -9.84 1.07 5.42
CA TRP A 118 -10.27 0.37 6.63
C TRP A 118 -10.24 -1.14 6.43
N SER A 119 -10.00 -1.87 7.52
CA SER A 119 -10.31 -3.30 7.59
C SER A 119 -11.76 -3.49 8.00
N ILE A 120 -12.39 -4.56 7.52
CA ILE A 120 -13.78 -4.90 7.82
C ILE A 120 -13.80 -5.93 8.95
N ASP A 121 -14.62 -5.70 9.97
CA ASP A 121 -14.81 -6.68 11.04
C ASP A 121 -15.39 -7.98 10.47
N PRO A 122 -14.74 -9.14 10.72
CA PRO A 122 -15.22 -10.43 10.24
C PRO A 122 -16.65 -10.78 10.61
N LYS A 123 -17.25 -10.15 11.64
CA LYS A 123 -18.67 -10.35 11.98
C LYS A 123 -19.63 -10.04 10.83
N TYR A 124 -19.27 -9.09 9.95
CA TYR A 124 -20.09 -8.72 8.78
C TYR A 124 -20.04 -9.78 7.67
N PHE A 125 -19.07 -10.70 7.74
CA PHE A 125 -18.95 -11.81 6.82
C PHE A 125 -19.61 -13.09 7.33
N SER A 126 -20.43 -13.05 8.39
CA SER A 126 -21.03 -14.26 8.96
C SER A 126 -21.84 -15.12 7.96
N GLN A 127 -22.29 -14.54 6.85
CA GLN A 127 -23.02 -15.22 5.77
C GLN A 127 -22.12 -15.62 4.58
N TYR A 128 -20.84 -15.25 4.60
CA TYR A 128 -19.89 -15.42 3.52
C TYR A 128 -18.64 -16.19 4.01
N PRO A 129 -17.95 -16.92 3.13
CA PRO A 129 -16.72 -17.62 3.49
C PRO A 129 -15.52 -16.65 3.54
N ILE A 130 -15.63 -15.51 4.24
CA ILE A 130 -14.56 -14.50 4.31
C ILE A 130 -14.01 -14.40 5.72
N LYS A 131 -12.68 -14.56 5.86
CA LYS A 131 -11.94 -14.48 7.13
C LYS A 131 -11.40 -13.08 7.43
N ASN A 132 -11.02 -12.33 6.39
CA ASN A 132 -10.51 -10.98 6.48
C ASN A 132 -10.98 -10.22 5.25
N GLY A 133 -11.21 -8.92 5.39
CA GLY A 133 -11.45 -8.03 4.27
C GLY A 133 -11.00 -6.61 4.58
N GLY A 134 -10.72 -5.83 3.55
CA GLY A 134 -10.37 -4.42 3.69
C GLY A 134 -10.42 -3.69 2.36
N ILE A 135 -10.62 -2.38 2.44
CA ILE A 135 -10.74 -1.50 1.26
C ILE A 135 -9.87 -0.27 1.47
N THR A 136 -9.25 0.21 0.40
CA THR A 136 -8.64 1.53 0.32
C THR A 136 -9.14 2.26 -0.92
N ILE A 137 -9.47 3.54 -0.74
CA ILE A 137 -9.96 4.43 -1.79
C ILE A 137 -8.80 5.29 -2.29
N SER A 138 -8.71 5.50 -3.61
CA SER A 138 -7.80 6.47 -4.21
C SER A 138 -8.52 7.51 -5.08
N GLY A 139 -7.77 8.44 -5.68
CA GLY A 139 -8.38 9.40 -6.60
C GLY A 139 -8.85 8.76 -7.91
N VAL A 140 -8.34 7.58 -8.26
CA VAL A 140 -8.51 6.98 -9.61
C VAL A 140 -8.95 5.52 -9.59
N ALA A 141 -8.65 4.78 -8.53
CA ALA A 141 -8.94 3.35 -8.41
C ALA A 141 -9.08 2.93 -6.94
N ASP A 142 -10.10 2.15 -6.63
CA ASP A 142 -10.26 1.56 -5.31
C ASP A 142 -9.62 0.17 -5.31
N PHE A 143 -9.05 -0.21 -4.16
CA PHE A 143 -8.44 -1.51 -3.94
C PHE A 143 -9.16 -2.22 -2.81
N GLY A 144 -9.45 -3.49 -3.04
CA GLY A 144 -10.02 -4.38 -2.04
C GLY A 144 -9.12 -5.60 -1.86
N TYR A 145 -9.15 -6.17 -0.67
CA TYR A 145 -8.66 -7.52 -0.46
C TYR A 145 -9.63 -8.28 0.41
N GLU A 146 -9.66 -9.58 0.23
CA GLU A 146 -10.24 -10.50 1.19
C GLU A 146 -9.52 -11.84 1.18
N THR A 147 -9.71 -12.60 2.25
CA THR A 147 -9.17 -13.95 2.37
C THR A 147 -10.28 -14.92 2.69
N ARG A 148 -10.32 -16.04 1.98
CA ARG A 148 -11.33 -17.09 2.13
C ARG A 148 -10.72 -18.41 2.59
N PRO A 149 -11.44 -19.28 3.31
CA PRO A 149 -11.00 -20.66 3.52
C PRO A 149 -10.82 -21.37 2.17
N GLN A 150 -9.71 -22.06 2.01
CA GLN A 150 -9.47 -22.96 0.89
C GLN A 150 -9.47 -24.41 1.43
N PRO A 151 -10.33 -25.30 0.91
CA PRO A 151 -10.30 -26.74 1.19
C PRO A 151 -8.92 -27.35 0.92
N SER A 152 -8.52 -28.31 1.75
CA SER A 152 -7.32 -29.11 1.52
C SER A 152 -7.43 -29.90 0.22
N GLY A 153 -6.31 -30.12 -0.46
CA GLY A 153 -6.23 -30.86 -1.72
C GLY A 153 -6.31 -29.97 -2.96
N SER A 154 -6.77 -30.53 -4.08
CA SER A 154 -6.72 -29.94 -5.43
C SER A 154 -7.98 -29.15 -5.82
N LYS A 155 -9.01 -29.12 -4.98
CA LYS A 155 -10.24 -28.35 -5.23
C LYS A 155 -9.95 -26.85 -5.31
N TRP A 156 -10.75 -26.12 -6.09
CA TRP A 156 -10.68 -24.68 -6.25
C TRP A 156 -11.68 -23.96 -5.34
N GLU A 157 -11.21 -23.01 -4.52
CA GLU A 157 -12.04 -22.25 -3.56
C GLU A 157 -12.95 -23.15 -2.71
N ASP A 158 -14.06 -22.63 -2.21
CA ASP A 158 -15.12 -23.39 -1.52
C ASP A 158 -16.02 -24.19 -2.49
N THR A 159 -15.55 -24.44 -3.72
CA THR A 159 -16.27 -25.24 -4.72
C THR A 159 -15.97 -26.73 -4.58
N ASN A 160 -16.79 -27.56 -5.24
CA ASN A 160 -16.52 -28.98 -5.42
C ASN A 160 -15.80 -29.30 -6.75
N ILE A 161 -15.18 -28.31 -7.38
CA ILE A 161 -14.52 -28.45 -8.68
C ILE A 161 -13.01 -28.62 -8.47
N GLU A 162 -12.42 -29.58 -9.19
CA GLU A 162 -10.96 -29.74 -9.20
C GLU A 162 -10.32 -28.57 -9.94
N TYR A 163 -9.25 -27.98 -9.38
CA TYR A 163 -8.58 -26.83 -9.98
C TYR A 163 -8.13 -27.08 -11.43
N ALA A 164 -7.74 -28.33 -11.74
CA ALA A 164 -7.33 -28.73 -13.09
C ALA A 164 -8.46 -28.63 -14.13
N ASP A 165 -9.72 -28.66 -13.69
CA ASP A 165 -10.90 -28.57 -14.57
C ASP A 165 -11.38 -27.12 -14.74
N VAL A 166 -10.92 -26.19 -13.89
CA VAL A 166 -11.36 -24.79 -13.90
C VAL A 166 -10.98 -24.13 -15.21
N ASN A 167 -11.95 -23.46 -15.82
CA ASN A 167 -11.81 -22.70 -17.06
C ASN A 167 -12.73 -21.48 -17.03
N GLN A 168 -12.63 -20.63 -18.06
CA GLN A 168 -13.38 -19.40 -18.20
C GLN A 168 -14.90 -19.59 -18.00
N SER A 169 -15.50 -20.62 -18.62
CA SER A 169 -16.94 -20.88 -18.50
C SER A 169 -17.35 -21.21 -17.06
N ILE A 170 -16.55 -22.01 -16.36
CA ILE A 170 -16.81 -22.38 -14.96
C ILE A 170 -16.73 -21.14 -14.05
N ILE A 171 -15.72 -20.29 -14.25
CA ILE A 171 -15.56 -19.05 -13.48
C ILE A 171 -16.77 -18.13 -13.72
N GLN A 172 -17.15 -17.90 -14.98
CA GLN A 172 -18.30 -17.08 -15.34
C GLN A 172 -19.60 -17.60 -14.71
N ASP A 173 -19.84 -18.91 -14.76
CA ASP A 173 -21.04 -19.53 -14.17
C ASP A 173 -21.09 -19.37 -12.65
N ILE A 174 -19.97 -19.53 -11.95
CA ILE A 174 -19.90 -19.40 -10.49
C ILE A 174 -20.10 -17.95 -10.07
N VAL A 175 -19.43 -17.01 -10.73
CA VAL A 175 -19.58 -15.58 -10.47
C VAL A 175 -21.03 -15.15 -10.74
N LYS A 176 -21.61 -15.55 -11.86
CA LYS A 176 -23.00 -15.26 -12.21
C LYS A 176 -23.98 -15.77 -11.15
N LYS A 177 -23.84 -17.02 -10.70
CA LYS A 177 -24.67 -17.59 -9.62
C LYS A 177 -24.53 -16.83 -8.30
N SER A 178 -23.34 -16.30 -8.00
CA SER A 178 -23.14 -15.46 -6.81
C SER A 178 -23.89 -14.14 -6.94
N LEU A 179 -23.76 -13.45 -8.08
CA LEU A 179 -24.43 -12.18 -8.35
C LEU A 179 -25.96 -12.32 -8.38
N GLU A 180 -26.49 -13.43 -8.90
CA GLU A 180 -27.93 -13.74 -8.88
C GLU A 180 -28.48 -13.85 -7.45
N LYS A 181 -27.72 -14.44 -6.51
CA LYS A 181 -28.11 -14.47 -5.08
C LYS A 181 -28.16 -13.08 -4.47
N GLU A 182 -27.27 -12.20 -4.92
CA GLU A 182 -27.20 -10.79 -4.50
C GLU A 182 -28.18 -9.89 -5.27
N LYS A 183 -28.97 -10.45 -6.20
CA LYS A 183 -29.89 -9.72 -7.09
C LYS A 183 -29.20 -8.63 -7.90
N THR A 184 -27.94 -8.87 -8.26
CA THR A 184 -27.11 -7.98 -9.07
C THR A 184 -27.04 -8.51 -10.49
N VAL A 185 -27.32 -7.65 -11.48
CA VAL A 185 -27.26 -8.00 -12.90
C VAL A 185 -25.94 -7.47 -13.48
N PRO A 186 -25.04 -8.34 -13.95
CA PRO A 186 -23.82 -7.92 -14.61
C PRO A 186 -24.07 -7.55 -16.07
N ARG A 187 -23.43 -6.47 -16.53
CA ARG A 187 -23.30 -6.12 -17.96
C ARG A 187 -22.38 -7.10 -18.69
N PHE A 188 -21.30 -7.52 -18.03
CA PHE A 188 -20.42 -8.58 -18.51
C PHE A 188 -19.70 -9.27 -17.35
N ILE A 189 -19.28 -10.50 -17.58
CA ILE A 189 -18.36 -11.25 -16.72
C ILE A 189 -17.29 -11.86 -17.62
N ASP A 190 -16.04 -11.80 -17.20
CA ASP A 190 -14.96 -12.57 -17.82
C ASP A 190 -14.03 -13.15 -16.76
N GLY A 191 -13.20 -14.12 -17.14
CA GLY A 191 -12.26 -14.75 -16.21
C GLY A 191 -11.42 -15.85 -16.83
N GLY A 192 -10.42 -16.31 -16.09
CA GLY A 192 -9.53 -17.36 -16.57
C GLY A 192 -8.62 -17.90 -15.48
N VAL A 193 -7.95 -19.01 -15.80
CA VAL A 193 -6.85 -19.56 -15.01
C VAL A 193 -5.53 -18.98 -15.49
N PHE A 194 -4.56 -18.85 -14.59
CA PHE A 194 -3.20 -18.47 -14.97
C PHE A 194 -2.17 -19.18 -14.09
N THR A 195 -0.91 -19.14 -14.50
CA THR A 195 0.21 -19.65 -13.70
C THR A 195 1.18 -18.50 -13.45
N TYR A 196 1.68 -18.41 -12.22
CA TYR A 196 2.71 -17.44 -11.87
C TYR A 196 3.61 -18.01 -10.76
N PRO A 197 4.94 -17.79 -10.83
CA PRO A 197 5.85 -18.30 -9.81
C PRO A 197 5.50 -17.82 -8.40
N GLY A 198 5.46 -18.76 -7.44
CA GLY A 198 5.25 -18.46 -6.02
C GLY A 198 3.79 -18.39 -5.56
N ILE A 199 2.83 -18.58 -6.47
CA ILE A 199 1.41 -18.74 -6.15
C ILE A 199 0.85 -20.03 -6.75
N GLU A 200 -0.27 -20.49 -6.21
CA GLU A 200 -0.97 -21.70 -6.62
C GLU A 200 -2.46 -21.41 -6.82
N LYS A 201 -3.17 -22.31 -7.51
CA LYS A 201 -4.63 -22.23 -7.74
C LYS A 201 -5.10 -20.86 -8.26
N ALA A 202 -4.36 -20.31 -9.22
CA ALA A 202 -4.48 -18.92 -9.59
C ALA A 202 -5.54 -18.70 -10.68
N THR A 203 -6.49 -17.82 -10.40
CA THR A 203 -7.56 -17.41 -11.33
C THR A 203 -7.71 -15.90 -11.33
N TRP A 204 -8.25 -15.36 -12.41
CA TRP A 204 -8.69 -13.97 -12.44
C TRP A 204 -10.13 -13.90 -12.92
N ASP A 205 -10.83 -12.86 -12.50
CA ASP A 205 -12.18 -12.53 -12.93
C ASP A 205 -12.34 -11.02 -13.06
N VAL A 206 -13.32 -10.60 -13.87
CA VAL A 206 -13.70 -9.21 -14.02
C VAL A 206 -15.21 -9.12 -14.23
N ILE A 207 -15.83 -8.20 -13.51
CA ILE A 207 -17.27 -7.99 -13.50
C ILE A 207 -17.54 -6.53 -13.87
N GLY A 208 -18.36 -6.31 -14.90
CA GLY A 208 -18.90 -4.99 -15.21
C GLY A 208 -20.36 -4.88 -14.79
N LEU A 209 -20.71 -3.84 -14.05
CA LEU A 209 -22.07 -3.52 -13.62
C LEU A 209 -22.66 -2.34 -14.42
N ASP A 210 -23.97 -2.16 -14.34
CA ASP A 210 -24.74 -1.19 -15.14
C ASP A 210 -24.39 0.28 -14.87
N ASP A 211 -23.81 0.63 -13.72
CA ASP A 211 -23.41 2.00 -13.38
C ASP A 211 -21.97 2.35 -13.80
N HIS A 212 -21.44 1.61 -14.79
CA HIS A 212 -20.06 1.74 -15.28
C HIS A 212 -19.02 1.40 -14.21
N TYR A 213 -19.42 0.67 -13.18
CA TYR A 213 -18.52 0.11 -12.20
C TYR A 213 -17.95 -1.21 -12.71
N VAL A 214 -16.63 -1.30 -12.79
CA VAL A 214 -15.92 -2.50 -13.23
C VAL A 214 -14.96 -2.90 -12.14
N VAL A 215 -15.05 -4.16 -11.71
CA VAL A 215 -14.20 -4.75 -10.67
C VAL A 215 -13.42 -5.88 -11.31
N GLY A 216 -12.10 -5.85 -11.18
CA GLY A 216 -11.22 -6.95 -11.52
C GLY A 216 -10.66 -7.59 -10.27
N THR A 217 -10.44 -8.90 -10.29
CA THR A 217 -9.91 -9.67 -9.16
C THR A 217 -8.84 -10.65 -9.64
N ILE A 218 -7.77 -10.79 -8.86
CA ILE A 218 -6.89 -11.96 -8.94
C ILE A 218 -7.05 -12.78 -7.67
N ASN A 219 -7.25 -14.09 -7.84
CA ASN A 219 -7.47 -15.05 -6.77
C ASN A 219 -6.36 -16.11 -6.80
N PHE A 220 -5.81 -16.46 -5.64
CA PHE A 220 -4.71 -17.42 -5.56
C PHE A 220 -4.50 -17.95 -4.14
N THR A 221 -3.78 -19.04 -4.02
CA THR A 221 -3.23 -19.53 -2.75
C THR A 221 -1.72 -19.34 -2.71
N LEU A 222 -1.15 -19.26 -1.50
CA LEU A 222 0.30 -19.28 -1.30
C LEU A 222 0.75 -20.66 -0.82
N PRO A 223 1.91 -21.18 -1.25
CA PRO A 223 2.41 -22.48 -0.79
C PRO A 223 2.57 -22.60 0.73
N LYS A 224 2.85 -21.49 1.43
CA LYS A 224 2.94 -21.44 2.90
C LYS A 224 1.59 -21.43 3.61
N THR A 225 0.52 -21.04 2.92
CA THR A 225 -0.84 -20.97 3.46
C THR A 225 -1.83 -21.55 2.44
N PRO A 226 -1.71 -22.84 2.07
CA PRO A 226 -2.50 -23.44 0.99
C PRO A 226 -3.99 -23.61 1.34
N THR A 227 -4.34 -23.41 2.62
CA THR A 227 -5.71 -23.46 3.14
C THR A 227 -6.38 -22.09 3.21
N ILE A 228 -5.78 -21.08 2.58
CA ILE A 228 -6.32 -19.73 2.43
C ILE A 228 -6.22 -19.33 0.97
N SER A 229 -7.36 -18.93 0.40
CA SER A 229 -7.38 -18.21 -0.87
C SER A 229 -7.37 -16.70 -0.61
N TYR A 230 -6.57 -15.99 -1.37
CA TYR A 230 -6.43 -14.54 -1.36
C TYR A 230 -7.12 -13.98 -2.60
N HIS A 231 -8.02 -13.04 -2.40
CA HIS A 231 -8.75 -12.34 -3.46
C HIS A 231 -8.31 -10.88 -3.40
N ILE A 232 -7.62 -10.39 -4.43
CA ILE A 232 -7.17 -8.99 -4.50
C ILE A 232 -7.89 -8.32 -5.65
N GLY A 233 -8.74 -7.36 -5.29
CA GLY A 233 -9.62 -6.65 -6.20
C GLY A 233 -9.14 -5.23 -6.48
N GLN A 234 -9.43 -4.75 -7.68
CA GLN A 234 -9.34 -3.34 -8.03
C GLN A 234 -10.58 -2.92 -8.82
N SER A 235 -11.09 -1.73 -8.56
CA SER A 235 -12.04 -1.06 -9.44
C SER A 235 -11.54 0.31 -9.83
N LEU A 236 -11.69 0.68 -11.11
CA LEU A 236 -11.45 2.06 -11.52
C LEU A 236 -12.61 2.94 -11.05
N ASN A 237 -12.33 4.21 -10.81
CA ASN A 237 -13.40 5.17 -10.54
C ASN A 237 -14.40 5.17 -11.72
N LYS A 238 -15.68 4.94 -11.42
CA LYS A 238 -16.73 4.83 -12.44
C LYS A 238 -16.87 6.07 -13.32
N ASP A 239 -16.55 7.25 -12.80
CA ASP A 239 -16.56 8.49 -13.59
C ASP A 239 -15.47 8.47 -14.66
N ILE A 240 -14.35 7.79 -14.44
CA ILE A 240 -13.32 7.60 -15.46
C ILE A 240 -13.84 6.68 -16.57
N ILE A 241 -14.44 5.55 -16.19
CA ILE A 241 -15.00 4.60 -17.16
C ILE A 241 -16.09 5.29 -17.99
N LYS A 242 -17.05 5.94 -17.32
CA LYS A 242 -18.17 6.65 -17.95
C LYS A 242 -17.73 7.77 -18.88
N ASN A 243 -16.81 8.64 -18.44
CA ASN A 243 -16.50 9.86 -19.19
C ASN A 243 -15.34 9.71 -20.19
N HIS A 244 -14.41 8.77 -19.95
CA HIS A 244 -13.17 8.65 -20.73
C HIS A 244 -13.02 7.33 -21.48
N ILE A 245 -13.65 6.23 -21.04
CA ILE A 245 -13.57 4.92 -21.70
C ILE A 245 -14.82 4.65 -22.56
N LYS A 246 -15.98 5.23 -22.21
CA LYS A 246 -17.22 5.26 -23.03
C LYS A 246 -17.67 3.89 -23.55
N ASP A 247 -18.07 3.00 -22.64
CA ASP A 247 -18.61 1.66 -22.92
C ASP A 247 -17.67 0.69 -23.68
N ASP A 248 -16.40 1.03 -23.92
CA ASP A 248 -15.41 0.08 -24.42
C ASP A 248 -15.11 -0.98 -23.34
N THR A 249 -15.77 -2.13 -23.47
CA THR A 249 -15.62 -3.26 -22.55
C THR A 249 -14.19 -3.78 -22.50
N GLN A 250 -13.49 -3.88 -23.65
CA GLN A 250 -12.13 -4.41 -23.70
C GLN A 250 -11.14 -3.46 -23.03
N GLN A 251 -11.26 -2.15 -23.30
CA GLN A 251 -10.43 -1.14 -22.64
C GLN A 251 -10.74 -1.06 -21.13
N SER A 252 -12.02 -1.17 -20.74
CA SER A 252 -12.43 -1.20 -19.32
C SER A 252 -11.82 -2.39 -18.58
N ILE A 253 -11.87 -3.58 -19.18
CA ILE A 253 -11.23 -4.79 -18.65
C ILE A 253 -9.73 -4.59 -18.56
N SER A 254 -9.06 -4.16 -19.64
CA SER A 254 -7.60 -4.00 -19.67
C SER A 254 -7.10 -2.97 -18.65
N TYR A 255 -7.79 -1.85 -18.46
CA TYR A 255 -7.37 -0.82 -17.51
C TYR A 255 -7.68 -1.20 -16.05
N THR A 256 -8.68 -2.05 -15.83
CA THR A 256 -9.01 -2.56 -14.48
C THR A 256 -8.07 -3.70 -14.08
N MET A 257 -7.79 -4.64 -14.98
CA MET A 257 -6.94 -5.81 -14.73
C MET A 257 -5.44 -5.53 -14.85
N GLY A 258 -5.03 -4.58 -15.70
CA GLY A 258 -3.63 -4.25 -15.94
C GLY A 258 -2.85 -3.89 -14.66
N PRO A 259 -3.36 -3.03 -13.77
CA PRO A 259 -2.76 -2.78 -12.46
C PRO A 259 -2.54 -4.03 -11.59
N LEU A 260 -3.51 -4.96 -11.59
CA LEU A 260 -3.39 -6.22 -10.85
C LEU A 260 -2.30 -7.11 -11.46
N ALA A 261 -2.31 -7.27 -12.78
CA ALA A 261 -1.33 -8.08 -13.50
C ALA A 261 0.10 -7.53 -13.41
N ASN A 262 0.27 -6.20 -13.46
CA ASN A 262 1.57 -5.57 -13.66
C ASN A 262 2.24 -5.02 -12.40
N PHE A 263 1.49 -4.82 -11.31
CA PHE A 263 2.03 -4.25 -10.06
C PHE A 263 1.72 -5.13 -8.85
N VAL A 264 0.47 -5.57 -8.72
CA VAL A 264 0.07 -6.41 -7.58
C VAL A 264 0.70 -7.79 -7.70
N LEU A 265 0.37 -8.55 -8.75
CA LEU A 265 0.84 -9.91 -8.99
C LEU A 265 2.37 -10.08 -8.79
N PRO A 266 3.25 -9.28 -9.44
CA PRO A 266 4.69 -9.46 -9.30
C PRO A 266 5.27 -9.00 -7.96
N SER A 267 4.48 -8.36 -7.11
CA SER A 267 4.89 -7.94 -5.77
C SER A 267 4.39 -8.86 -4.65
N ILE A 268 3.55 -9.85 -4.97
CA ILE A 268 3.03 -10.82 -4.02
C ILE A 268 4.17 -11.65 -3.44
N LYS A 269 4.20 -11.75 -2.10
CA LYS A 269 5.04 -12.68 -1.36
C LYS A 269 4.50 -12.92 0.05
N PRO A 270 4.93 -13.99 0.74
CA PRO A 270 4.62 -14.16 2.15
C PRO A 270 5.11 -12.96 2.98
N ALA A 271 4.25 -12.40 3.81
CA ALA A 271 4.65 -11.30 4.70
C ALA A 271 5.68 -11.78 5.74
N SER A 272 5.60 -13.05 6.14
CA SER A 272 6.45 -13.70 7.13
C SER A 272 7.89 -13.97 6.65
N ASP A 273 8.20 -13.79 5.36
CA ASP A 273 9.56 -14.00 4.85
C ASP A 273 10.60 -13.17 5.59
N VAL A 274 10.23 -11.94 5.99
CA VAL A 274 11.07 -11.03 6.77
C VAL A 274 11.50 -11.60 8.12
N LEU A 275 10.70 -12.51 8.70
CA LEU A 275 10.95 -13.09 10.03
C LEU A 275 12.19 -13.99 10.05
N THR A 276 12.58 -14.53 8.89
CA THR A 276 13.73 -15.43 8.79
C THR A 276 15.07 -14.74 9.06
N TYR A 277 15.13 -13.41 8.84
CA TYR A 277 16.35 -12.61 8.95
C TYR A 277 16.19 -11.36 9.83
N THR A 278 15.18 -11.33 10.70
CA THR A 278 14.94 -10.22 11.63
C THR A 278 14.67 -10.69 13.05
N ASP A 279 14.93 -9.80 14.01
CA ASP A 279 14.56 -9.96 15.41
C ASP A 279 13.45 -8.95 15.78
N PRO A 280 12.50 -9.31 16.67
CA PRO A 280 11.44 -8.41 17.10
C PRO A 280 11.95 -7.36 18.10
N VAL A 281 11.45 -6.13 17.98
CA VAL A 281 11.61 -5.07 18.99
C VAL A 281 10.24 -4.48 19.31
N LYS A 282 9.90 -4.43 20.60
CA LYS A 282 8.60 -3.91 21.06
C LYS A 282 8.74 -2.44 21.44
N MET A 283 7.82 -1.61 20.95
CA MET A 283 7.72 -0.21 21.35
C MET A 283 6.25 0.22 21.27
N GLY A 284 5.68 0.60 22.42
CA GLY A 284 4.24 0.89 22.52
C GLY A 284 3.37 -0.33 22.16
N PRO A 285 2.28 -0.15 21.38
CA PRO A 285 1.41 -1.24 20.94
C PRO A 285 1.98 -2.04 19.75
N TYR A 286 3.17 -1.68 19.27
CA TYR A 286 3.78 -2.19 18.06
C TYR A 286 4.96 -3.12 18.33
N THR A 287 5.13 -4.11 17.46
CA THR A 287 6.32 -4.94 17.34
C THR A 287 6.98 -4.69 15.99
N PHE A 288 8.08 -3.96 16.03
CA PHE A 288 8.95 -3.66 14.90
C PHE A 288 9.93 -4.82 14.65
N ARG A 289 10.64 -4.74 13.52
CA ARG A 289 11.70 -5.68 13.15
C ARG A 289 13.02 -4.95 12.97
N VAL A 290 14.09 -5.50 13.54
CA VAL A 290 15.48 -5.11 13.23
C VAL A 290 16.20 -6.27 12.57
N LEU A 291 17.30 -6.04 11.87
CA LEU A 291 18.07 -7.13 11.27
C LEU A 291 18.52 -8.13 12.34
N LYS A 292 18.54 -9.42 11.99
CA LYS A 292 18.92 -10.48 12.94
C LYS A 292 20.31 -10.22 13.52
N ASN A 293 20.46 -10.48 14.82
CA ASN A 293 21.67 -10.21 15.59
C ASN A 293 22.05 -8.73 15.70
N SER A 294 21.12 -7.80 15.48
CA SER A 294 21.36 -6.40 15.78
C SER A 294 21.63 -6.23 17.27
N LYS A 295 22.68 -5.48 17.62
CA LYS A 295 23.02 -5.18 19.00
C LYS A 295 22.30 -3.90 19.43
N PHE A 296 21.60 -3.97 20.56
CA PHE A 296 21.14 -2.76 21.24
C PHE A 296 22.38 -1.95 21.64
N LYS A 297 22.39 -0.68 21.26
CA LYS A 297 23.50 0.24 21.51
C LYS A 297 23.20 1.13 22.71
N GLU A 298 22.09 1.87 22.63
CA GLU A 298 21.72 2.88 23.62
C GLU A 298 20.24 3.23 23.56
N HIS A 299 19.76 3.77 24.67
CA HIS A 299 18.47 4.46 24.80
C HIS A 299 18.76 5.96 24.97
N GLU A 300 18.18 6.79 24.11
CA GLU A 300 18.33 8.25 24.13
C GLU A 300 16.98 8.90 24.48
N VAL A 301 17.01 9.89 25.36
CA VAL A 301 15.84 10.73 25.67
C VAL A 301 16.15 12.16 25.26
N ILE A 302 15.37 12.71 24.32
CA ILE A 302 15.52 14.08 23.82
C ILE A 302 14.19 14.79 24.04
N GLY A 303 14.14 15.64 25.06
CA GLY A 303 12.89 16.30 25.47
C GLY A 303 11.85 15.26 25.91
N GLN A 304 10.73 15.17 25.19
CA GLN A 304 9.66 14.18 25.45
C GLN A 304 9.74 12.96 24.52
N ALA A 305 10.76 12.88 23.67
CA ALA A 305 10.95 11.77 22.75
C ALA A 305 11.95 10.76 23.30
N GLU A 306 11.64 9.48 23.14
CA GLU A 306 12.46 8.32 23.51
C GLU A 306 12.94 7.63 22.23
N TYR A 307 14.21 7.24 22.16
CA TYR A 307 14.79 6.54 21.03
C TYR A 307 15.61 5.33 21.47
N ASP A 308 15.37 4.19 20.84
CA ASP A 308 16.21 3.00 20.97
C ASP A 308 17.04 2.81 19.71
N VAL A 309 18.35 2.63 19.88
CA VAL A 309 19.30 2.47 18.77
C VAL A 309 19.81 1.04 18.72
N TYR A 310 19.74 0.44 17.53
CA TYR A 310 20.23 -0.90 17.24
C TYR A 310 21.24 -0.86 16.08
N LEU A 311 22.31 -1.65 16.17
CA LEU A 311 23.36 -1.75 15.15
C LEU A 311 23.49 -3.17 14.60
N SER A 312 23.47 -3.30 13.27
CA SER A 312 23.81 -4.54 12.55
C SER A 312 24.95 -4.26 11.58
N GLY A 313 26.19 -4.55 12.00
CA GLY A 313 27.38 -4.07 11.30
C GLY A 313 27.37 -2.54 11.24
N ARG A 314 27.33 -1.98 10.02
CA ARG A 314 27.26 -0.52 9.78
C ARG A 314 25.84 0.00 9.51
N ILE A 315 24.83 -0.88 9.52
CA ILE A 315 23.43 -0.46 9.41
C ILE A 315 22.94 -0.03 10.81
N LYS A 316 22.40 1.17 10.91
CA LYS A 316 21.82 1.72 12.15
C LYS A 316 20.30 1.75 12.05
N ALA A 317 19.63 1.13 13.00
CA ALA A 317 18.18 1.21 13.20
C ALA A 317 17.89 2.11 14.41
N VAL A 318 16.98 3.06 14.26
CA VAL A 318 16.54 3.99 15.32
C VAL A 318 15.03 3.90 15.42
N LEU A 319 14.53 3.40 16.53
CA LEU A 319 13.11 3.33 16.85
C LEU A 319 12.80 4.47 17.81
N GLY A 320 11.82 5.31 17.50
CA GLY A 320 11.46 6.48 18.28
C GLY A 320 10.00 6.47 18.70
N LYS A 321 9.72 6.98 19.90
CA LYS A 321 8.38 7.22 20.44
C LYS A 321 8.30 8.64 20.95
N GLN A 322 7.30 9.39 20.51
CA GLN A 322 7.11 10.79 20.91
C GLN A 322 5.63 11.14 21.02
N PRO A 323 5.22 12.02 21.96
CA PRO A 323 3.85 12.52 22.01
C PRO A 323 3.42 13.20 20.71
N LEU A 324 2.11 13.24 20.46
CA LEU A 324 1.57 14.02 19.34
C LEU A 324 1.94 15.51 19.51
N ILE A 325 2.49 16.12 18.45
CA ILE A 325 2.82 17.55 18.44
C ILE A 325 1.55 18.41 18.35
N LYS A 326 1.65 19.67 18.81
CA LYS A 326 0.52 20.62 18.76
C LYS A 326 -0.02 20.76 17.34
N GLY A 327 -1.35 20.67 17.19
CA GLY A 327 -2.05 20.79 15.90
C GLY A 327 -2.20 19.47 15.13
N VAL A 328 -1.53 18.40 15.57
CA VAL A 328 -1.70 17.04 15.06
C VAL A 328 -2.65 16.26 15.98
N SER A 329 -3.68 15.62 15.43
CA SER A 329 -4.60 14.79 16.20
C SER A 329 -5.19 13.65 15.40
N VAL A 330 -5.46 12.53 16.07
CA VAL A 330 -6.07 11.33 15.46
C VAL A 330 -7.45 11.63 14.90
N GLU A 331 -8.23 12.44 15.61
CA GLU A 331 -9.55 12.89 15.18
C GLU A 331 -9.53 13.60 13.82
N LYS A 332 -8.51 14.45 13.59
CA LYS A 332 -8.34 15.17 12.32
C LYS A 332 -7.68 14.33 11.23
N GLN A 333 -7.22 13.11 11.56
CA GLN A 333 -6.49 12.22 10.66
C GLN A 333 -5.33 12.89 9.91
N ASN A 334 -4.68 13.90 10.51
CA ASN A 334 -3.65 14.70 9.86
C ASN A 334 -2.21 14.27 10.19
N ILE A 335 -2.03 13.21 10.99
CA ILE A 335 -0.71 12.75 11.45
C ILE A 335 0.20 12.46 10.26
N LEU A 336 -0.19 11.54 9.38
CA LEU A 336 0.69 11.10 8.28
C LEU A 336 1.04 12.26 7.34
N TYR A 337 0.08 13.14 7.04
CA TYR A 337 0.32 14.34 6.23
C TYR A 337 1.29 15.32 6.91
N SER A 338 1.12 15.58 8.20
CA SER A 338 2.00 16.48 8.94
C SER A 338 3.43 15.95 8.97
N TYR A 339 3.61 14.64 9.18
CA TYR A 339 4.93 14.01 9.14
C TYR A 339 5.51 13.94 7.73
N LEU A 340 4.69 13.70 6.70
CA LEU A 340 5.13 13.83 5.31
C LEU A 340 5.72 15.22 5.06
N SER A 341 5.00 16.27 5.46
CA SER A 341 5.46 17.64 5.31
C SER A 341 6.78 17.90 6.04
N MET A 342 6.93 17.38 7.27
CA MET A 342 8.20 17.44 8.01
C MET A 342 9.34 16.71 7.30
N VAL A 343 9.08 15.54 6.72
CA VAL A 343 10.07 14.74 5.99
C VAL A 343 10.52 15.47 4.73
N VAL A 344 9.59 16.03 3.94
CA VAL A 344 9.94 16.81 2.74
C VAL A 344 10.79 18.03 3.11
N ASN A 345 10.43 18.74 4.18
CA ASN A 345 11.18 19.91 4.62
C ASN A 345 12.57 19.54 5.16
N ASN A 346 12.70 18.45 5.92
CA ASN A 346 13.97 18.10 6.58
C ASN A 346 14.93 17.29 5.70
N HIS A 347 14.40 16.43 4.83
CA HIS A 347 15.19 15.49 4.03
C HIS A 347 15.10 15.77 2.54
N GLY A 348 13.99 16.30 2.07
CA GLY A 348 13.82 16.62 0.65
C GLY A 348 14.53 17.92 0.24
N LEU A 349 14.35 18.99 1.03
CA LEU A 349 14.95 20.30 0.72
C LEU A 349 16.49 20.27 0.72
N GLN A 350 17.12 19.38 1.48
CA GLN A 350 18.58 19.23 1.49
C GLN A 350 19.08 18.69 0.13
N GLY A 351 19.40 19.62 -0.78
CA GLY A 351 19.87 19.32 -2.12
C GLY A 351 18.78 18.96 -3.13
N HIS A 352 17.51 19.25 -2.82
CA HIS A 352 16.36 18.99 -3.70
C HIS A 352 16.29 17.54 -4.24
N LYS A 353 16.65 16.58 -3.38
CA LYS A 353 16.74 15.17 -3.77
C LYS A 353 15.38 14.49 -3.68
N ARG A 354 14.94 13.93 -4.81
CA ARG A 354 13.67 13.18 -4.89
C ARG A 354 13.59 12.06 -3.85
N LEU A 355 12.44 11.98 -3.20
CA LEU A 355 12.11 10.96 -2.22
C LEU A 355 11.17 9.92 -2.81
N GLN A 356 11.15 8.72 -2.22
CA GLN A 356 10.16 7.69 -2.53
C GLN A 356 9.16 7.59 -1.38
N TYR A 357 7.89 7.31 -1.67
CA TYR A 357 6.84 7.25 -0.65
C TYR A 357 5.87 6.10 -0.87
N ALA A 358 5.37 5.56 0.23
CA ALA A 358 4.20 4.70 0.21
C ALA A 358 3.33 4.89 1.45
N THR A 359 2.04 4.62 1.31
CA THR A 359 1.22 4.27 2.47
C THR A 359 1.36 2.77 2.72
N VAL A 360 1.71 2.36 3.93
CA VAL A 360 1.82 0.96 4.31
C VAL A 360 0.66 0.60 5.22
N TRP A 361 -0.20 -0.29 4.77
CA TRP A 361 -1.35 -0.84 5.49
C TRP A 361 -0.97 -2.15 6.16
N ASN A 362 -0.74 -2.13 7.48
CA ASN A 362 -0.50 -3.33 8.29
C ASN A 362 -1.82 -3.74 8.94
N ASN A 363 -2.50 -4.78 8.44
CA ASN A 363 -3.83 -5.21 8.91
C ASN A 363 -4.83 -4.04 9.03
N GLY A 364 -4.92 -3.19 8.01
CA GLY A 364 -5.83 -2.03 7.99
C GLY A 364 -5.31 -0.75 8.66
N VAL A 365 -4.10 -0.78 9.23
CA VAL A 365 -3.50 0.39 9.93
C VAL A 365 -2.50 1.07 9.01
N PRO A 366 -2.70 2.35 8.66
CA PRO A 366 -1.79 3.02 7.75
C PRO A 366 -0.56 3.54 8.47
N ALA A 367 0.54 3.56 7.71
CA ALA A 367 1.79 4.18 8.08
C ALA A 367 2.36 4.93 6.88
N LEU A 368 3.07 6.03 7.14
CA LEU A 368 3.87 6.68 6.12
C LEU A 368 5.20 5.94 6.02
N TYR A 369 5.56 5.48 4.82
CA TYR A 369 6.90 5.03 4.49
C TYR A 369 7.57 6.03 3.55
N PHE A 370 8.87 6.26 3.73
CA PHE A 370 9.68 7.01 2.79
C PHE A 370 11.12 6.49 2.64
N GLU A 371 11.74 6.81 1.52
CA GLU A 371 13.16 6.53 1.24
C GLU A 371 13.86 7.79 0.71
N ALA A 372 15.02 8.11 1.28
CA ALA A 372 15.83 9.27 0.94
C ALA A 372 17.28 8.87 0.68
N ASN A 373 17.83 9.25 -0.48
CA ASN A 373 19.24 9.08 -0.79
C ASN A 373 20.04 10.28 -0.26
N LYS A 374 20.85 10.08 0.78
CA LYS A 374 21.77 11.09 1.33
C LYS A 374 23.17 10.89 0.74
N GLU A 375 24.10 11.77 1.09
CA GLU A 375 25.51 11.55 0.75
C GLU A 375 26.03 10.31 1.48
N ASN A 376 26.50 9.32 0.73
CA ASN A 376 27.11 8.08 1.22
C ASN A 376 26.18 7.18 2.07
N THR A 377 24.87 7.44 2.10
CA THR A 377 23.91 6.67 2.90
C THR A 377 22.50 6.77 2.33
N THR A 378 21.77 5.65 2.33
CA THR A 378 20.33 5.61 2.13
C THR A 378 19.59 5.61 3.47
N LEU A 379 18.60 6.49 3.63
CA LEU A 379 17.68 6.53 4.76
C LEU A 379 16.34 5.92 4.36
N PHE A 380 15.88 4.96 5.16
CA PHE A 380 14.53 4.44 5.13
C PHE A 380 13.79 4.95 6.37
N GLY A 381 12.58 5.46 6.20
CA GLY A 381 11.75 5.96 7.29
C GLY A 381 10.37 5.36 7.29
N MET A 382 9.82 5.11 8.48
CA MET A 382 8.42 4.75 8.67
C MET A 382 7.85 5.51 9.85
N VAL A 383 6.60 5.97 9.72
CA VAL A 383 5.86 6.69 10.76
C VAL A 383 4.51 6.02 10.99
N LEU A 384 4.25 5.64 12.24
CA LEU A 384 2.98 5.08 12.73
C LEU A 384 2.49 5.91 13.92
N TYR A 385 1.26 5.73 14.35
CA TYR A 385 0.73 6.44 15.50
C TYR A 385 -0.31 5.61 16.26
N ASP A 386 -0.52 5.95 17.52
CA ASP A 386 -1.71 5.59 18.28
C ASP A 386 -2.42 6.88 18.75
N ASN A 387 -3.35 6.75 19.69
CA ASN A 387 -4.12 7.90 20.19
C ASN A 387 -3.28 8.95 20.94
N GLN A 388 -2.07 8.60 21.39
CA GLN A 388 -1.24 9.43 22.27
C GLN A 388 0.14 9.72 21.69
N TYR A 389 0.71 8.79 20.92
CA TYR A 389 2.08 8.84 20.46
C TYR A 389 2.20 8.63 18.96
N VAL A 390 3.22 9.27 18.39
CA VAL A 390 3.80 8.88 17.10
C VAL A 390 5.01 8.00 17.35
N TYR A 391 5.14 6.97 16.53
CA TYR A 391 6.26 6.06 16.47
C TYR A 391 7.00 6.26 15.16
N THR A 392 8.32 6.36 15.23
CA THR A 392 9.18 6.48 14.05
C THR A 392 10.13 5.32 14.01
N TYR A 393 10.42 4.83 12.81
CA TYR A 393 11.50 3.88 12.58
C TYR A 393 12.37 4.44 11.46
N TYR A 394 13.64 4.68 11.75
CA TYR A 394 14.64 5.06 10.76
C TYR A 394 15.70 3.97 10.62
N LEU A 395 16.01 3.60 9.39
CA LEU A 395 17.12 2.70 9.06
C LEU A 395 18.11 3.45 8.16
N TYR A 396 19.35 3.55 8.62
CA TYR A 396 20.45 4.17 7.91
C TYR A 396 21.36 3.08 7.36
N LYS A 397 21.53 3.07 6.05
CA LYS A 397 22.35 2.09 5.33
C LYS A 397 23.42 2.82 4.52
N PRO A 398 24.71 2.70 4.88
CA PRO A 398 25.80 3.22 4.06
C PRO A 398 25.78 2.63 2.64
N ASP A 399 26.17 3.43 1.65
CA ASP A 399 26.03 3.05 0.23
C ASP A 399 26.95 1.88 -0.17
N ASP A 400 28.07 1.72 0.54
CA ASP A 400 29.03 0.64 0.36
C ASP A 400 28.65 -0.66 1.10
N VAL A 401 27.48 -0.71 1.76
CA VAL A 401 26.93 -1.94 2.34
C VAL A 401 26.05 -2.67 1.31
N HIS A 402 26.46 -3.88 0.92
CA HIS A 402 25.79 -4.70 -0.10
C HIS A 402 24.54 -5.45 0.40
N VAL A 403 23.66 -4.78 1.14
CA VAL A 403 22.32 -5.28 1.46
C VAL A 403 21.31 -4.61 0.53
N SER A 404 20.45 -5.40 -0.10
CA SER A 404 19.41 -4.89 -1.00
C SER A 404 18.46 -3.94 -0.27
N ASN A 405 18.17 -2.78 -0.90
CA ASN A 405 17.21 -1.80 -0.37
C ASN A 405 15.82 -2.42 -0.22
N TYR A 406 15.43 -3.34 -1.11
CA TYR A 406 14.16 -4.07 -1.02
C TYR A 406 14.07 -4.91 0.25
N LYS A 407 15.17 -5.57 0.63
CA LYS A 407 15.23 -6.38 1.85
C LYS A 407 15.06 -5.50 3.10
N LEU A 408 15.71 -4.34 3.13
CA LEU A 408 15.59 -3.38 4.24
C LEU A 408 14.20 -2.73 4.29
N ARG A 409 13.60 -2.51 3.13
CA ARG A 409 12.22 -2.05 3.03
C ARG A 409 11.24 -3.06 3.61
N ASP A 410 11.45 -4.36 3.43
CA ASP A 410 10.64 -5.38 4.09
C ASP A 410 10.79 -5.34 5.61
N VAL A 411 12.02 -5.14 6.12
CA VAL A 411 12.28 -5.00 7.56
C VAL A 411 11.52 -3.83 8.16
N ILE A 412 11.64 -2.65 7.55
CA ILE A 412 11.07 -1.44 8.12
C ILE A 412 9.53 -1.43 8.04
N GLN A 413 8.96 -1.94 6.96
CA GLN A 413 7.51 -1.88 6.71
C GLN A 413 6.70 -2.92 7.49
N TYR A 414 7.31 -4.05 7.86
CA TYR A 414 6.62 -5.09 8.63
C TYR A 414 6.50 -4.68 10.09
N VAL A 415 5.28 -4.35 10.51
CA VAL A 415 4.97 -3.99 11.89
C VAL A 415 3.73 -4.74 12.35
N ALA A 416 3.86 -5.53 13.41
CA ALA A 416 2.73 -6.19 14.04
C ALA A 416 2.10 -5.28 15.10
N ALA A 417 0.78 -5.14 15.10
CA ALA A 417 0.03 -4.35 16.08
C ALA A 417 -0.76 -5.26 17.04
N LYS A 418 -0.63 -5.02 18.35
CA LYS A 418 -1.31 -5.84 19.39
C LYS A 418 -2.84 -5.72 19.36
N TYR A 419 -3.39 -4.62 18.83
CA TYR A 419 -4.80 -4.28 18.90
C TYR A 419 -5.48 -4.07 17.54
N SER A 420 -4.95 -4.69 16.46
CA SER A 420 -5.47 -4.53 15.08
C SER A 420 -6.98 -4.72 15.00
N LYS A 421 -7.53 -5.72 15.70
CA LYS A 421 -8.97 -6.01 15.73
C LYS A 421 -9.84 -4.86 16.25
N SER A 422 -9.34 -4.04 17.18
CA SER A 422 -10.11 -2.90 17.73
C SER A 422 -10.17 -1.69 16.77
N TRP A 423 -9.47 -1.81 15.64
CA TRP A 423 -9.41 -0.83 14.56
C TRP A 423 -10.20 -1.25 13.33
N ASN A 424 -10.78 -2.46 13.32
CA ASN A 424 -11.76 -2.85 12.32
C ASN A 424 -12.92 -1.83 12.29
N ASP A 425 -13.44 -1.61 11.09
CA ASP A 425 -14.51 -0.67 10.76
C ASP A 425 -14.16 0.82 10.96
N LYS A 426 -12.92 1.13 11.36
CA LYS A 426 -12.45 2.52 11.47
C LYS A 426 -11.76 2.94 10.18
N ALA A 427 -12.25 4.02 9.58
CA ALA A 427 -11.60 4.66 8.46
C ALA A 427 -10.36 5.41 8.93
N PHE A 428 -9.23 5.16 8.28
CA PHE A 428 -7.99 5.88 8.50
C PHE A 428 -7.53 6.57 7.21
N ALA A 429 -6.84 7.69 7.37
CA ALA A 429 -6.21 8.42 6.29
C ALA A 429 -4.87 7.77 5.93
N GLY A 430 -4.67 7.54 4.63
CA GLY A 430 -3.35 7.26 4.06
C GLY A 430 -2.60 8.55 3.72
N VAL A 431 -1.42 8.41 3.13
CA VAL A 431 -0.57 9.54 2.70
C VAL A 431 -1.25 10.36 1.59
N GLY A 432 -2.16 9.75 0.83
CA GLY A 432 -2.96 10.46 -0.19
C GLY A 432 -4.00 11.43 0.38
N PHE A 433 -4.15 11.48 1.70
CA PHE A 433 -5.05 12.40 2.36
C PHE A 433 -4.35 13.73 2.69
N SER A 434 -4.89 14.83 2.18
CA SER A 434 -4.51 16.18 2.58
C SER A 434 -5.59 16.78 3.49
N PRO A 435 -5.24 17.59 4.51
CA PRO A 435 -6.23 18.23 5.37
C PRO A 435 -7.23 19.11 4.63
N SER A 436 -6.88 19.67 3.46
CA SER A 436 -7.83 20.38 2.59
C SER A 436 -8.96 19.49 2.08
N ARG A 437 -8.74 18.17 1.93
CA ARG A 437 -9.78 17.20 1.54
C ARG A 437 -10.79 16.94 2.66
N LEU A 438 -10.47 17.15 3.94
CA LEU A 438 -11.44 17.08 5.05
C LEU A 438 -12.56 18.11 4.88
N GLN A 439 -12.19 19.36 4.60
CA GLN A 439 -13.17 20.43 4.41
C GLN A 439 -14.15 20.10 3.28
N PHE A 440 -13.67 19.52 2.17
CA PHE A 440 -14.54 19.07 1.08
C PHE A 440 -15.45 17.88 1.45
N MET A 441 -14.99 16.95 2.30
CA MET A 441 -15.81 15.83 2.76
C MET A 441 -16.87 16.26 3.79
N GLU A 442 -16.54 17.16 4.72
CA GLU A 442 -17.50 17.76 5.66
C GLU A 442 -18.56 18.58 4.92
N ILE A 443 -18.17 19.37 3.90
CA ILE A 443 -19.10 20.11 3.04
C ILE A 443 -20.05 19.15 2.30
N ARG A 444 -19.55 18.00 1.81
CA ARG A 444 -20.39 16.97 1.16
C ARG A 444 -21.35 16.27 2.12
N GLN A 445 -20.97 16.04 3.38
CA GLN A 445 -21.87 15.50 4.39
C GLN A 445 -22.96 16.51 4.78
N ASN A 446 -22.61 17.78 4.95
CA ASN A 446 -23.59 18.83 5.23
C ASN A 446 -24.59 19.01 4.07
N ASN A 447 -24.13 18.94 2.82
CA ASN A 447 -25.03 19.01 1.66
C ASN A 447 -25.96 17.79 1.49
N LYS A 448 -25.62 16.62 2.06
CA LYS A 448 -26.54 15.48 2.14
C LYS A 448 -27.60 15.65 3.24
N ASN A 449 -27.28 16.35 4.32
CA ASN A 449 -28.23 16.63 5.41
C ASN A 449 -29.25 17.72 5.05
N VAL A 450 -28.93 18.63 4.12
CA VAL A 450 -29.86 19.66 3.64
C VAL A 450 -30.95 19.09 2.70
N GLY A 451 -30.78 17.86 2.20
CA GLY A 451 -31.78 17.19 1.34
C GLY A 451 -32.97 16.56 2.08
N ASN A 452 -32.96 16.55 3.42
CA ASN A 452 -34.02 15.91 4.23
C ASN A 452 -34.94 16.89 4.97
N ASP A 453 -34.72 18.21 4.89
CA ASP A 453 -35.68 19.18 5.42
C ASP A 453 -36.80 19.42 4.40
N LYS A 454 -37.82 18.56 4.46
CA LYS A 454 -39.18 18.86 3.97
C LYS A 454 -39.83 19.91 4.86
N THR A 455 -39.30 21.13 4.86
CA THR A 455 -40.03 22.33 5.29
C THR A 455 -39.50 23.51 4.53
N LEU A 456 -40.12 23.77 3.38
CA LEU A 456 -40.40 25.12 2.88
C LEU A 456 -41.38 24.97 1.72
N SER A 457 -42.60 24.58 2.08
CA SER A 457 -43.76 25.03 1.34
C SER A 457 -43.92 26.54 1.57
N THR A 458 -44.30 27.23 0.49
CA THR A 458 -44.95 28.54 0.45
C THR A 458 -44.16 29.75 0.93
N SER A 459 -43.70 30.57 -0.01
CA SER A 459 -44.47 31.78 -0.38
C SER A 459 -44.00 32.34 -1.73
N LYS A 460 -44.99 32.78 -2.51
CA LYS A 460 -44.85 33.57 -3.74
C LYS A 460 -44.51 35.02 -3.37
N ALA A 461 -43.63 35.64 -4.15
CA ALA A 461 -43.83 36.92 -4.83
C ALA A 461 -42.66 37.14 -5.80
#